data_AF-A0A8T4SM90-F1
#
_entry.id   AF-A0A8T4SM90-F1
#
_cell.length_a   1.000
_cell.length_b   1.000
_cell.length_c   1.000
_cell.angle_alpha   90.00
_cell.angle_beta   90.00
_cell.angle_gamma   90.00
#
_symmetry.space_group_name_H-M   'P 1'
#
loop_
_entity.id
_entity.type
_entity.pdbx_description
1 polymer ?
#
loop_
_entity_poly.entity_id
_entity_poly.type
_entity_poly.pdbx_seq_one_letter_code
_entity_poly.pdbx_strand_id
1 'polypeptide(L)'
;MAVREFKWKGRTEEEVKKLDLGQFIQLANSRARRSLQRGFTEAQKKLIKRVERGDKNIKTHCRDMVVIPRMVGMILGIYNGKEFQRVEITPDMLGHYLGEFTLTRKAVTHSAAGIGATRSSKAVSAR
;
A
#
# COMPACT_ATOMS: atom_id res chain seq x y z
N MET A 1 -3.26 15.77 24.99
CA MET A 1 -3.05 15.25 23.62
C MET A 1 -4.35 15.43 22.87
N ALA A 2 -4.39 16.24 21.82
CA ALA A 2 -5.62 16.44 21.06
C ALA A 2 -5.95 15.18 20.27
N VAL A 3 -7.10 14.56 20.56
CA VAL A 3 -7.63 13.45 19.76
C VAL A 3 -8.05 14.06 18.42
N ARG A 4 -7.26 13.83 17.38
CA ARG A 4 -7.65 14.23 16.01
C ARG A 4 -8.81 13.35 15.58
N GLU A 5 -9.97 13.95 15.36
CA GLU A 5 -11.10 13.26 14.72
C GLU A 5 -10.72 12.87 13.29
N PHE A 6 -10.62 11.57 13.01
CA PHE A 6 -10.39 11.07 11.67
C PHE A 6 -11.65 11.27 10.80
N LYS A 7 -11.49 11.94 9.66
CA LYS A 7 -12.54 12.13 8.65
C LYS A 7 -11.98 11.84 7.26
N TRP A 8 -12.48 10.80 6.60
CA TRP A 8 -12.17 10.51 5.20
C TRP A 8 -13.33 10.90 4.30
N LYS A 9 -13.12 11.88 3.43
CA LYS A 9 -14.15 12.46 2.55
C LYS A 9 -15.45 12.82 3.31
N GLY A 10 -15.28 13.36 4.52
CA GLY A 10 -16.37 13.78 5.40
C GLY A 10 -17.02 12.68 6.24
N ARG A 11 -16.51 11.43 6.20
CA ARG A 11 -17.06 10.28 6.94
C ARG A 11 -16.14 9.85 8.07
N THR A 12 -16.72 9.35 9.15
CA THR A 12 -16.00 8.78 10.29
C THR A 12 -15.44 7.39 9.98
N GLU A 13 -14.51 6.88 10.79
CA GLU A 13 -13.90 5.57 10.59
C GLU A 13 -14.94 4.42 10.56
N GLU A 14 -15.94 4.49 11.44
CA GLU A 14 -16.99 3.47 11.54
C GLU A 14 -17.89 3.45 10.30
N GLU A 15 -18.25 4.62 9.80
CA GLU A 15 -19.04 4.76 8.58
C GLU A 15 -18.27 4.23 7.37
N VAL A 16 -16.97 4.53 7.32
CA VAL A 16 -16.07 4.09 6.26
C VAL A 16 -15.97 2.57 6.21
N LYS A 17 -15.82 1.90 7.36
CA LYS A 17 -15.77 0.42 7.44
C LYS A 17 -17.07 -0.25 6.97
N LYS A 18 -18.21 0.44 7.11
CA LYS A 18 -19.53 -0.06 6.67
C LYS A 18 -19.83 0.18 5.20
N LEU A 19 -18.95 0.89 4.46
CA LEU A 19 -19.21 1.20 3.05
C LEU A 19 -19.18 -0.04 2.17
N ASP A 20 -20.20 -0.14 1.32
CA ASP A 20 -20.19 -1.07 0.22
C ASP A 20 -19.20 -0.63 -0.87
N LEU A 21 -18.71 -1.60 -1.66
CA LEU A 21 -17.78 -1.35 -2.75
C LEU A 21 -18.35 -0.38 -3.78
N GLY A 22 -19.66 -0.44 -4.09
CA GLY A 22 -20.30 0.46 -5.03
C GLY A 22 -20.27 1.92 -4.56
N GLN A 23 -20.54 2.15 -3.28
CA GLN A 23 -20.49 3.49 -2.67
C GLN A 23 -19.05 4.00 -2.61
N PHE A 24 -18.10 3.12 -2.28
CA PHE A 24 -16.68 3.46 -2.24
C PHE A 24 -16.14 3.89 -3.61
N ILE A 25 -16.55 3.23 -4.70
CA ILE A 25 -16.15 3.58 -6.07
C ILE A 25 -16.53 5.02 -6.44
N GLN A 26 -17.72 5.47 -6.03
CA GLN A 26 -18.16 6.84 -6.29
C GLN A 26 -17.31 7.86 -5.54
N LEU A 27 -16.88 7.54 -4.33
CA LEU A 27 -16.05 8.42 -3.53
C LEU A 27 -14.58 8.38 -3.94
N ALA A 28 -14.09 7.29 -4.52
CA ALA A 28 -12.68 7.14 -4.89
C ALA A 28 -12.24 8.13 -5.98
N ASN A 29 -10.93 8.42 -6.02
CA ASN A 29 -10.32 9.27 -7.03
C ASN A 29 -10.42 8.62 -8.43
N SER A 30 -10.39 9.41 -9.50
CA SER A 30 -10.69 8.96 -10.88
C SER A 30 -9.93 7.71 -11.32
N ARG A 31 -8.63 7.60 -11.00
CA ARG A 31 -7.80 6.43 -11.33
C ARG A 31 -8.26 5.17 -10.58
N ALA A 32 -8.46 5.29 -9.26
CA ALA A 32 -8.93 4.19 -8.42
C ALA A 32 -10.35 3.75 -8.83
N ARG A 33 -11.24 4.70 -9.12
CA ARG A 33 -12.59 4.46 -9.65
C ARG A 33 -12.54 3.63 -10.94
N ARG A 34 -11.74 4.05 -11.92
CA ARG A 34 -11.56 3.33 -13.19
C ARG A 34 -11.05 1.90 -12.97
N SER A 35 -10.08 1.73 -12.06
CA SER A 35 -9.51 0.42 -11.74
C SER A 35 -10.55 -0.52 -11.14
N LEU A 36 -11.34 -0.02 -10.18
CA LEU A 36 -12.37 -0.80 -9.52
C LEU A 36 -13.56 -1.12 -10.45
N GLN A 37 -13.94 -0.19 -11.34
CA GLN A 37 -14.98 -0.42 -12.35
C GLN A 37 -14.59 -1.46 -13.40
N ARG A 38 -13.30 -1.53 -13.75
CA ARG A 38 -12.78 -2.58 -14.64
C ARG A 38 -12.77 -3.97 -13.98
N GLY A 39 -12.85 -4.02 -12.66
CA GLY A 39 -12.89 -5.24 -11.88
C GLY A 39 -11.52 -5.73 -11.42
N PHE A 40 -11.54 -6.78 -10.61
CA PHE A 40 -10.35 -7.36 -9.97
C PHE A 40 -9.74 -8.50 -10.81
N THR A 41 -8.41 -8.54 -10.84
CA THR A 41 -7.67 -9.71 -11.33
C THR A 41 -7.85 -10.91 -10.40
N GLU A 42 -7.55 -12.13 -10.86
CA GLU A 42 -7.65 -13.33 -10.02
C GLU A 42 -6.76 -13.26 -8.77
N ALA A 43 -5.56 -12.68 -8.90
CA ALA A 43 -4.64 -12.51 -7.79
C ALA A 43 -5.21 -11.55 -6.72
N GLN A 44 -5.85 -10.47 -7.16
CA GLN A 44 -6.55 -9.53 -6.27
C GLN A 44 -7.76 -10.19 -5.59
N LYS A 45 -8.54 -11.01 -6.31
CA LYS A 45 -9.64 -11.78 -5.71
C LYS A 45 -9.15 -12.73 -4.62
N LYS A 46 -8.02 -13.42 -4.85
CA LYS A 46 -7.38 -14.29 -3.84
C LYS A 46 -6.96 -13.48 -2.61
N LEU A 47 -6.44 -12.26 -2.80
CA LEU A 47 -6.07 -11.37 -1.70
C LEU A 47 -7.30 -10.97 -0.87
N ILE A 48 -8.38 -10.55 -1.51
CA ILE A 48 -9.63 -10.15 -0.83
C ILE A 48 -10.17 -11.32 0.01
N LYS A 49 -10.20 -12.54 -0.53
CA LYS A 49 -10.64 -13.72 0.22
C LYS A 49 -9.80 -13.98 1.48
N ARG A 50 -8.49 -13.74 1.42
CA ARG A 50 -7.59 -13.89 2.58
C ARG A 50 -7.78 -12.80 3.63
N VAL A 51 -8.07 -11.59 3.17
CA VAL A 51 -8.45 -10.44 4.01
C VAL A 51 -9.76 -10.77 4.75
N GLU A 52 -10.78 -11.26 4.04
CA GLU A 52 -12.06 -11.64 4.64
C GLU A 52 -11.95 -12.79 5.64
N ARG A 53 -11.02 -13.72 5.41
CA ARG A 53 -10.74 -14.81 6.36
C ARG A 53 -10.04 -14.33 7.64
N GLY A 54 -9.48 -13.13 7.67
CA GLY A 54 -8.77 -12.61 8.84
C GLY A 54 -7.40 -13.25 9.07
N ASP A 55 -6.73 -13.69 8.01
CA ASP A 55 -5.38 -14.28 8.12
C ASP A 55 -4.40 -13.28 8.77
N LYS A 56 -3.65 -13.71 9.80
CA LYS A 56 -2.66 -12.85 10.49
C LYS A 56 -1.41 -12.52 9.67
N ASN A 57 -1.14 -13.27 8.60
CA ASN A 57 0.08 -13.13 7.80
C ASN A 57 -0.24 -13.12 6.30
N ILE A 58 -0.79 -12.00 5.84
CA ILE A 58 -1.14 -11.81 4.42
C ILE A 58 0.08 -11.24 3.70
N LYS A 59 0.68 -12.04 2.83
CA LYS A 59 1.74 -11.61 1.90
C LYS A 59 1.16 -11.44 0.51
N THR A 60 1.48 -10.34 -0.16
CA THR A 60 0.97 -10.00 -1.49
C THR A 60 2.05 -9.46 -2.41
N HIS A 61 1.99 -9.89 -3.67
CA HIS A 61 2.73 -9.31 -4.79
C HIS A 61 1.89 -8.29 -5.57
N CYS A 62 0.59 -8.21 -5.29
CA CYS A 62 -0.33 -7.30 -5.99
C CYS A 62 -0.14 -5.87 -5.47
N ARG A 63 0.78 -5.12 -6.07
CA ARG A 63 1.06 -3.71 -5.76
C ARG A 63 0.06 -2.73 -6.39
N ASP A 64 -0.68 -3.22 -7.38
CA ASP A 64 -1.69 -2.52 -8.17
C ASP A 64 -3.09 -2.56 -7.54
N MET A 65 -3.24 -3.19 -6.38
CA MET A 65 -4.50 -3.23 -5.64
C MET A 65 -4.77 -1.90 -4.94
N VAL A 66 -6.01 -1.41 -5.04
CA VAL A 66 -6.50 -0.24 -4.27
C VAL A 66 -6.87 -0.68 -2.86
N VAL A 67 -6.53 0.13 -1.85
CA VAL A 67 -6.97 -0.11 -0.47
C VAL A 67 -8.48 0.09 -0.35
N ILE A 68 -9.18 -0.97 0.02
CA ILE A 68 -10.63 -1.03 0.20
C ILE A 68 -10.95 -0.94 1.70
N PRO A 69 -12.10 -0.39 2.12
CA PRO A 69 -12.48 -0.29 3.54
C PRO A 69 -12.37 -1.58 4.36
N ARG A 70 -12.60 -2.75 3.74
CA ARG A 70 -12.46 -4.07 4.39
C ARG A 70 -11.04 -4.40 4.86
N MET A 71 -10.01 -3.73 4.34
CA MET A 71 -8.60 -3.97 4.66
C MET A 71 -8.09 -3.11 5.83
N VAL A 72 -8.89 -2.15 6.30
CA VAL A 72 -8.49 -1.20 7.35
C VAL A 72 -8.26 -1.95 8.67
N GLY A 73 -7.12 -1.69 9.31
CA GLY A 73 -6.71 -2.36 10.56
C GLY A 73 -6.02 -3.71 10.35
N MET A 74 -5.78 -4.14 9.10
CA MET A 74 -5.00 -5.34 8.80
C MET A 74 -3.53 -5.01 8.54
N ILE A 75 -2.66 -5.97 8.85
CA ILE A 75 -1.23 -5.90 8.54
C ILE A 75 -0.95 -6.70 7.26
N LEU A 76 -0.53 -6.00 6.21
CA LEU A 76 -0.20 -6.60 4.92
C LEU A 76 1.31 -6.59 4.68
N GLY A 77 1.85 -7.73 4.25
CA GLY A 77 3.21 -7.83 3.72
C GLY A 77 3.21 -7.56 2.23
N ILE A 78 3.66 -6.36 1.82
CA ILE A 78 3.70 -5.95 0.41
C ILE A 78 5.12 -6.20 -0.13
N TYR A 79 5.22 -6.90 -1.26
CA TYR A 79 6.51 -7.18 -1.88
C TYR A 79 7.11 -5.94 -2.54
N ASN A 80 8.36 -5.60 -2.18
CA ASN A 80 9.08 -4.45 -2.73
C ASN A 80 10.05 -4.80 -3.89
N GLY A 81 10.18 -6.09 -4.24
CA GLY A 81 11.15 -6.58 -5.23
C GLY A 81 12.27 -7.43 -4.62
N LYS A 82 12.48 -7.35 -3.30
CA LYS A 82 13.45 -8.16 -2.55
C LYS A 82 12.83 -8.84 -1.33
N GLU A 83 12.02 -8.11 -0.58
CA GLU A 83 11.43 -8.54 0.69
C GLU A 83 9.98 -8.09 0.82
N PHE A 84 9.26 -8.69 1.78
CA PHE A 84 7.90 -8.28 2.11
C PHE A 84 7.94 -7.27 3.26
N GLN A 85 7.65 -6.01 2.94
CA GLN A 85 7.55 -4.97 3.94
C GLN A 85 6.17 -5.06 4.61
N ARG A 86 6.15 -5.17 5.94
CA ARG A 86 4.90 -5.20 6.73
C ARG A 86 4.39 -3.77 6.87
N VAL A 87 3.17 -3.53 6.40
CA VAL A 87 2.47 -2.25 6.49
C VAL A 87 1.13 -2.49 7.17
N GLU A 88 0.87 -1.75 8.23
CA GLU A 88 -0.44 -1.68 8.87
C GLU A 88 -1.29 -0.65 8.12
N ILE A 89 -2.48 -1.07 7.67
CA ILE A 89 -3.36 -0.23 6.88
C ILE A 89 -4.17 0.67 7.80
N THR A 90 -3.82 1.96 7.81
CA THR A 90 -4.60 2.98 8.52
C THR A 90 -5.76 3.48 7.65
N PRO A 91 -6.83 4.03 8.26
CA PRO A 91 -7.95 4.60 7.51
C PRO A 91 -7.56 5.71 6.52
N ASP A 92 -6.49 6.47 6.77
CA ASP A 92 -5.98 7.52 5.86
C ASP A 92 -5.50 6.97 4.51
N MET A 93 -5.13 5.69 4.46
CA MET A 93 -4.60 5.02 3.26
C MET A 93 -5.68 4.66 2.22
N LEU A 94 -6.95 4.94 2.50
CA LEU A 94 -8.06 4.54 1.63
C LEU A 94 -8.06 5.26 0.29
N GLY A 95 -8.26 4.48 -0.77
CA GLY A 95 -8.27 4.96 -2.15
C GLY A 95 -6.88 5.09 -2.79
N HIS A 96 -5.82 4.85 -2.04
CA HIS A 96 -4.46 4.72 -2.53
C HIS A 96 -4.15 3.29 -2.98
N TYR A 97 -3.07 3.12 -3.75
CA TYR A 97 -2.59 1.80 -4.17
C TYR A 97 -1.61 1.22 -3.15
N LEU A 98 -1.66 -0.10 -2.91
CA LEU A 98 -0.74 -0.78 -1.99
C LEU A 98 0.75 -0.53 -2.33
N GLY A 99 1.06 -0.41 -3.62
CA GLY A 99 2.41 -0.10 -4.09
C GLY A 99 2.94 1.26 -3.64
N GLU A 100 2.10 2.21 -3.25
CA GLU A 100 2.53 3.54 -2.79
C GLU A 100 3.19 3.47 -1.41
N PHE A 101 2.80 2.49 -0.58
CA PHE A 101 3.29 2.36 0.79
C PHE A 101 4.62 1.59 0.91
N THR A 102 5.18 1.14 -0.21
CA THR A 102 6.45 0.40 -0.20
C THR A 102 7.38 0.90 -1.28
N LEU A 103 8.56 1.36 -0.85
CA LEU A 103 9.60 1.82 -1.75
C LEU A 103 10.26 0.63 -2.46
N THR A 104 10.27 0.67 -3.79
CA THR A 104 10.93 -0.35 -4.63
C THR A 104 12.43 -0.14 -4.74
N ARG A 105 12.88 1.10 -4.53
CA ARG A 105 14.29 1.51 -4.61
C ARG A 105 14.75 2.06 -3.27
N LYS A 106 16.03 1.88 -2.97
CA LYS A 106 16.67 2.57 -1.85
C LYS A 106 16.87 4.03 -2.21
N ALA A 107 16.64 4.93 -1.26
CA ALA A 107 17.05 6.32 -1.41
C ALA A 107 18.57 6.37 -1.49
N VAL A 108 19.10 7.01 -2.53
CA VAL A 108 20.53 7.26 -2.68
C VAL A 108 20.76 8.68 -2.20
N THR A 109 21.53 8.83 -1.13
CA THR A 109 22.03 10.12 -0.68
C THR A 109 23.44 10.32 -1.21
N HIS A 110 23.69 11.46 -1.83
CA HIS A 110 25.06 11.87 -2.13
C HIS A 110 25.70 12.30 -0.82
N SER A 111 26.61 11.49 -0.33
CA SER A 111 27.46 11.79 0.81
C SER A 111 28.67 12.62 0.33
N ALA A 112 29.49 13.09 1.28
CA ALA A 112 30.69 13.85 0.96
C ALA A 112 31.59 13.10 -0.03
N ALA A 113 32.27 13.84 -0.91
CA ALA A 113 33.23 13.27 -1.86
C ALA A 113 34.24 12.37 -1.11
N GLY A 114 34.21 11.06 -1.38
CA GLY A 114 35.11 10.09 -0.77
C GLY A 114 34.53 9.21 0.34
N ILE A 115 33.35 9.50 0.91
CA ILE A 115 32.75 8.65 1.96
C ILE A 115 31.29 8.41 1.63
N GLY A 116 30.98 7.26 1.02
CA GLY A 116 29.60 6.73 0.98
C GLY A 116 28.92 6.65 -0.38
N ALA A 117 29.68 6.52 -1.47
CA ALA A 117 29.16 6.12 -2.78
C ALA A 117 29.92 4.92 -3.36
N THR A 118 30.16 3.87 -2.58
CA THR A 118 30.79 2.62 -3.06
C THR A 118 29.75 1.67 -3.68
N ARG A 119 29.00 2.18 -4.66
CA ARG A 119 28.36 1.31 -5.66
C ARG A 119 28.48 1.83 -7.09
N SER A 120 29.54 2.60 -7.36
CA SER A 120 30.29 2.46 -8.62
C SER A 120 31.04 1.11 -8.62
N SER A 121 30.33 -0.02 -8.48
CA SER A 121 30.93 -1.37 -8.42
C SER A 121 31.40 -1.87 -9.79
N LYS A 122 32.03 -0.98 -10.57
CA LYS A 122 32.84 -1.30 -11.75
C LYS A 122 34.22 -0.62 -11.72
N ALA A 123 34.49 0.25 -10.73
CA ALA A 123 35.72 1.04 -10.65
C ALA A 123 36.46 0.90 -9.30
N VAL A 124 36.45 -0.30 -8.71
CA VAL A 124 37.59 -0.74 -7.89
C VAL A 124 38.22 -1.92 -8.61
N SER A 125 38.76 -1.59 -9.79
CA SER A 125 39.92 -2.27 -10.35
C SER A 125 41.12 -1.51 -9.82
N ALA A 126 41.60 -1.84 -8.62
CA ALA A 126 42.91 -1.40 -8.14
C ALA A 126 43.37 -2.30 -6.99
N ARG A 127 44.20 -3.29 -7.37
CA ARG A 127 44.92 -4.31 -6.58
C ARG A 127 44.12 -5.50 -6.07
#